data_AF-A0A7Y2PIZ3-F1
#
_entry.id   AF-A0A7Y2PIZ3-F1
#
_cell.length_a   1.000
_cell.length_b   1.000
_cell.length_c   1.000
_cell.angle_alpha   90.00
_cell.angle_beta   90.00
_cell.angle_gamma   90.00
#
_symmetry.space_group_name_H-M   'P 1'
#
loop_
_entity.id
_entity.type
_entity.pdbx_description
1 polymer ?
#
loop_
_entity_poly.entity_id
_entity_poly.type
_entity_poly.pdbx_seq_one_letter_code
_entity_poly.pdbx_strand_id
1 'polypeptide(L)'
;GPTVIVPMLRVVRPKASIANILRWEGIVIDPIGALLAVVVYSFIITRASGEGLSHSLLTFGGVIVCGSLFGIVGGWVMGHILRRQWLPEYLHSLATLATVLAIFIASNTVMHESGLMAVTLMGIWMANMKGVDVRNILHFKENLSIFLISGLFILLAARLDLHAMIALGPVVLVLLLIIQFIARPLNVLLSTFGSKLNWRERTLLAWIA
;
A
#
# COMPACT_ATOMS: atom_id res chain seq x y z
N GLY A 1 8.27 3.76 -0.99
CA GLY A 1 6.88 3.57 -0.53
C GLY A 1 6.37 4.82 0.17
N PRO A 2 5.04 5.03 0.24
CA PRO A 2 4.43 6.23 0.84
C PRO A 2 4.83 6.44 2.31
N THR A 3 5.21 5.37 3.00
CA THR A 3 5.67 5.35 4.40
C THR A 3 6.91 6.19 4.68
N VAL A 4 7.79 6.38 3.68
CA VAL A 4 9.02 7.17 3.82
C VAL A 4 8.88 8.54 3.14
N ILE A 5 8.07 8.61 2.07
CA ILE A 5 7.85 9.83 1.30
C ILE A 5 7.01 10.84 2.09
N VAL A 6 5.96 10.41 2.80
CA VAL A 6 5.06 11.31 3.54
C VAL A 6 5.78 12.06 4.69
N PRO A 7 6.64 11.43 5.50
CA PRO A 7 7.47 12.14 6.47
C PRO A 7 8.45 13.13 5.82
N MET A 8 9.13 12.75 4.73
CA MET A 8 10.07 13.65 4.03
C MET A 8 9.36 14.87 3.40
N LEU A 9 8.15 14.70 2.86
CA LEU A 9 7.37 15.78 2.26
C LEU A 9 6.95 16.86 3.28
N ARG A 10 6.84 16.53 4.58
CA ARG A 10 6.58 17.52 5.64
C ARG A 10 7.77 18.45 5.90
N VAL A 11 8.98 17.97 5.65
CA VAL A 11 10.23 18.71 5.88
C VAL A 11 10.58 19.57 4.65
N VAL A 12 10.40 19.04 3.45
CA VAL A 12 10.88 19.68 2.20
C VAL A 12 9.86 20.66 1.57
N ARG A 13 8.58 20.63 1.98
CA ARG A 13 7.48 21.50 1.47
C ARG A 13 7.50 21.77 -0.05
N PRO A 14 7.48 20.73 -0.91
CA PRO A 14 7.38 20.94 -2.35
C PRO A 14 6.00 21.50 -2.76
N LYS A 15 5.87 21.97 -4.01
CA LYS A 15 4.59 22.45 -4.56
C LYS A 15 3.48 21.41 -4.34
N ALA A 16 2.31 21.87 -3.90
CA ALA A 16 1.18 21.02 -3.49
C ALA A 16 0.73 20.00 -4.56
N SER A 17 0.89 20.33 -5.85
CA SER A 17 0.61 19.43 -6.97
C SER A 17 1.47 18.17 -6.95
N ILE A 18 2.77 18.31 -6.68
CA ILE A 18 3.73 17.19 -6.66
C ILE A 18 3.52 16.31 -5.42
N ALA A 19 3.29 16.93 -4.26
CA ALA A 19 3.03 16.22 -3.01
C ALA A 19 1.76 15.35 -3.09
N ASN A 20 0.69 15.87 -3.72
CA ASN A 20 -0.55 15.10 -3.90
C ASN A 20 -0.38 13.92 -4.86
N ILE A 21 0.35 14.11 -5.97
CA ILE A 21 0.64 13.03 -6.92
C ILE A 21 1.45 11.93 -6.24
N LEU A 22 2.57 12.26 -5.59
CA LEU A 22 3.42 11.29 -4.90
C LEU A 22 2.69 10.54 -3.79
N ARG A 23 1.79 11.23 -3.07
CA ARG A 23 0.98 10.60 -2.01
C ARG A 23 -0.02 9.61 -2.61
N TRP A 24 -0.72 9.98 -3.68
CA TRP A 24 -1.67 9.09 -4.35
C TRP A 24 -0.99 7.91 -5.01
N GLU A 25 0.10 8.15 -5.71
CA GLU A 25 0.94 7.12 -6.32
C GLU A 25 1.40 6.12 -5.26
N GLY A 26 1.96 6.60 -4.14
CA GLY A 26 2.41 5.71 -3.07
C GLY A 26 1.27 4.91 -2.43
N ILE A 27 0.10 5.51 -2.19
CA ILE A 27 -1.06 4.81 -1.59
C ILE A 27 -1.59 3.73 -2.53
N VAL A 28 -1.65 3.97 -3.83
CA VAL A 28 -2.22 3.04 -4.81
C VAL A 28 -1.23 1.95 -5.21
N ILE A 29 0.06 2.29 -5.34
CA ILE A 29 1.09 1.31 -5.69
C ILE A 29 1.31 0.29 -4.57
N ASP A 30 1.07 0.64 -3.30
CA ASP A 30 1.33 -0.26 -2.19
C ASP A 30 0.47 -1.56 -2.23
N PRO A 31 -0.87 -1.50 -2.33
CA PRO A 31 -1.69 -2.68 -2.56
C PRO A 31 -1.41 -3.37 -3.90
N ILE A 32 -1.20 -2.61 -4.98
CA ILE A 32 -0.94 -3.19 -6.30
C ILE A 32 0.36 -4.00 -6.30
N GLY A 33 1.42 -3.47 -5.66
CA GLY A 33 2.70 -4.14 -5.52
C GLY A 33 2.59 -5.43 -4.73
N ALA A 34 1.85 -5.42 -3.63
CA ALA A 34 1.54 -6.62 -2.85
C ALA A 34 0.78 -7.66 -3.71
N LEU A 35 -0.29 -7.25 -4.40
CA LEU A 35 -1.06 -8.14 -5.27
C LEU A 35 -0.19 -8.74 -6.40
N LEU A 36 0.68 -7.94 -7.02
CA LEU A 36 1.61 -8.43 -8.05
C LEU A 36 2.61 -9.43 -7.49
N ALA A 37 3.15 -9.18 -6.28
CA ALA A 37 4.05 -10.13 -5.62
C ALA A 37 3.36 -11.49 -5.39
N VAL A 38 2.07 -11.47 -5.03
CA VAL A 38 1.26 -12.67 -4.83
C VAL A 38 0.99 -13.40 -6.13
N VAL A 39 0.73 -12.67 -7.22
CA VAL A 39 0.60 -13.27 -8.55
C VAL A 39 1.90 -13.96 -8.95
N VAL A 40 3.04 -13.28 -8.81
CA VAL A 40 4.36 -13.84 -9.13
C VAL A 40 4.67 -15.05 -8.26
N TYR A 41 4.39 -14.99 -6.96
CA TYR A 41 4.55 -16.11 -6.03
C TYR A 41 3.66 -17.30 -6.41
N SER A 42 2.37 -17.05 -6.68
CA SER A 42 1.42 -18.08 -7.13
C SER A 42 1.85 -18.71 -8.45
N PHE A 43 2.41 -17.91 -9.36
CA PHE A 43 2.92 -18.39 -10.64
C PHE A 43 4.14 -19.29 -10.42
N ILE A 44 5.07 -18.91 -9.55
CA ILE A 44 6.24 -19.73 -9.22
C ILE A 44 5.82 -21.09 -8.63
N ILE A 45 4.85 -21.10 -7.72
CA ILE A 45 4.35 -22.34 -7.12
C ILE A 45 3.57 -23.20 -8.11
N THR A 46 2.68 -22.59 -8.90
CA THR A 46 1.81 -23.33 -9.85
C THR A 46 2.60 -23.82 -11.06
N ARG A 47 3.71 -23.17 -11.40
CA ARG A 47 4.64 -23.68 -12.42
C ARG A 47 5.24 -25.04 -12.02
N ALA A 48 5.28 -25.36 -10.73
CA ALA A 48 5.66 -26.69 -10.25
C ALA A 48 4.57 -27.76 -10.47
N SER A 49 3.31 -27.39 -10.72
CA SER A 49 2.16 -28.31 -10.86
C SER A 49 1.54 -28.38 -12.27
N GLY A 50 2.03 -27.62 -13.25
CA GLY A 50 1.69 -27.78 -14.68
C GLY A 50 0.52 -26.96 -15.22
N GLU A 51 -0.25 -26.25 -14.37
CA GLU A 51 -1.40 -25.40 -14.76
C GLU A 51 -1.17 -23.91 -14.47
N GLY A 52 0.03 -23.40 -14.80
CA GLY A 52 0.58 -22.16 -14.22
C GLY A 52 -0.16 -20.85 -14.50
N LEU A 53 -0.83 -20.68 -15.65
CA LEU A 53 -1.39 -19.37 -16.05
C LEU A 53 -2.87 -19.20 -15.73
N SER A 54 -3.70 -20.21 -16.02
CA SER A 54 -5.14 -20.18 -15.75
C SER A 54 -5.41 -20.10 -14.25
N HIS A 55 -4.70 -20.90 -13.46
CA HIS A 55 -4.90 -20.93 -12.03
C HIS A 55 -4.44 -19.62 -11.36
N SER A 56 -3.29 -19.05 -11.75
CA SER A 56 -2.81 -17.76 -11.20
C SER A 56 -3.75 -16.60 -11.53
N LEU A 57 -4.33 -16.55 -12.74
CA LEU A 57 -5.31 -15.53 -13.11
C LEU A 57 -6.62 -15.67 -12.32
N LEU A 58 -7.08 -16.91 -12.10
CA LEU A 58 -8.26 -17.17 -11.27
C LEU A 58 -8.03 -16.78 -9.80
N THR A 59 -6.86 -17.12 -9.24
CA THR A 59 -6.51 -16.72 -7.87
C THR A 59 -6.44 -15.20 -7.75
N PHE A 60 -5.84 -14.51 -8.74
CA PHE A 60 -5.80 -13.04 -8.79
C PHE A 60 -7.19 -12.41 -8.84
N GLY A 61 -8.06 -12.91 -9.72
CA GLY A 61 -9.45 -12.47 -9.80
C GLY A 61 -10.19 -12.70 -8.48
N GLY A 62 -10.00 -13.85 -7.85
CA GLY A 62 -10.57 -14.19 -6.55
C GLY A 62 -10.13 -13.25 -5.44
N VAL A 63 -8.84 -12.89 -5.40
CA VAL A 63 -8.27 -11.94 -4.44
C VAL A 63 -8.89 -10.54 -4.61
N ILE A 64 -9.02 -10.07 -5.85
CA ILE A 64 -9.64 -8.76 -6.14
C ILE A 64 -11.11 -8.74 -5.74
N VAL A 65 -11.87 -9.77 -6.14
CA VAL A 65 -13.31 -9.84 -5.87
C VAL A 65 -13.57 -9.97 -4.37
N CYS A 66 -12.88 -10.88 -3.69
CA CYS A 66 -13.02 -11.03 -2.23
C CYS A 66 -12.59 -9.76 -1.50
N GLY A 67 -11.41 -9.22 -1.81
CA GLY A 67 -10.91 -8.00 -1.19
C GLY A 67 -11.87 -6.83 -1.39
N SER A 68 -12.41 -6.66 -2.59
CA SER A 68 -13.39 -5.61 -2.88
C SER A 68 -14.70 -5.80 -2.14
N LEU A 69 -15.22 -7.02 -2.12
CA LEU A 69 -16.47 -7.34 -1.43
C LEU A 69 -16.36 -7.07 0.08
N PHE A 70 -15.34 -7.64 0.73
CA PHE A 70 -15.12 -7.46 2.16
C PHE A 70 -14.78 -6.01 2.53
N GLY A 71 -14.00 -5.32 1.69
CA GLY A 71 -13.64 -3.92 1.90
C GLY A 71 -14.84 -2.97 1.81
N ILE A 72 -15.67 -3.12 0.77
CA ILE A 72 -16.87 -2.29 0.57
C ILE A 72 -17.91 -2.57 1.66
N VAL A 73 -18.20 -3.86 1.93
CA VAL A 73 -19.16 -4.24 2.97
C VAL A 73 -18.69 -3.76 4.34
N GLY A 74 -17.42 -4.00 4.68
CA GLY A 74 -16.83 -3.55 5.93
C GLY A 74 -16.82 -2.04 6.10
N GLY A 75 -16.49 -1.30 5.04
CA GLY A 75 -16.50 0.16 5.02
C GLY A 75 -17.92 0.74 5.16
N TRP A 76 -18.89 0.11 4.51
CA TRP A 76 -20.30 0.50 4.61
C TRP A 76 -20.87 0.25 6.01
N VAL A 77 -20.65 -0.94 6.58
CA VAL A 77 -21.10 -1.30 7.94
C VAL A 77 -20.49 -0.35 8.96
N MET A 78 -19.16 -0.20 8.95
CA MET A 78 -18.47 0.63 9.93
C MET A 78 -18.83 2.11 9.77
N GLY A 79 -18.89 2.60 8.54
CA GLY A 79 -19.29 3.98 8.24
C GLY A 79 -20.72 4.28 8.70
N HIS A 80 -21.64 3.32 8.61
CA HIS A 80 -23.01 3.48 9.11
C HIS A 80 -23.10 3.49 10.64
N ILE A 81 -22.32 2.63 11.32
CA ILE A 81 -22.22 2.60 12.79
C ILE A 81 -21.71 3.94 13.32
N LEU A 82 -20.64 4.47 12.71
CA LEU A 82 -20.07 5.78 13.05
C LEU A 82 -21.07 6.91 12.79
N ARG A 83 -21.72 6.91 11.62
CA ARG A 83 -22.70 7.95 11.24
C ARG A 83 -23.90 7.99 12.18
N ARG A 84 -24.36 6.84 12.66
CA ARG A 84 -25.50 6.76 13.59
C ARG A 84 -25.12 7.03 15.05
N GLN A 85 -23.85 7.33 15.35
CA GLN A 85 -23.34 7.54 16.72
C GLN A 85 -23.66 6.36 17.67
N TRP A 86 -23.67 5.13 17.16
CA TRP A 86 -23.92 3.94 17.98
C TRP A 86 -22.79 3.65 18.97
N LEU A 87 -21.62 4.24 18.74
CA LEU A 87 -20.44 4.10 19.59
C LEU A 87 -20.12 5.44 20.27
N PRO A 88 -19.72 5.42 21.55
CA PRO A 88 -19.09 6.56 22.21
C PRO A 88 -17.82 7.00 21.48
N GLU A 89 -17.56 8.31 21.47
CA GLU A 89 -16.46 8.92 20.69
C GLU A 89 -15.07 8.41 21.07
N TYR A 90 -14.85 8.03 22.34
CA TYR A 90 -13.59 7.45 22.81
C TYR A 90 -13.34 6.02 22.27
N LEU A 91 -14.39 5.29 21.86
CA LEU A 91 -14.28 3.94 21.30
C LEU A 91 -14.12 3.93 19.78
N HIS A 92 -14.36 5.05 19.09
CA HIS A 92 -14.35 5.09 17.62
C HIS A 92 -13.04 4.57 17.04
N SER A 93 -11.91 5.05 17.53
CA SER A 93 -10.59 4.65 17.02
C SER A 93 -10.29 3.17 17.27
N LEU A 94 -10.59 2.68 18.49
CA LEU A 94 -10.35 1.28 18.85
C LEU A 94 -11.26 0.33 18.08
N ALA A 95 -12.56 0.65 18.02
CA ALA A 95 -13.55 -0.13 17.27
C ALA A 95 -13.21 -0.15 15.77
N THR A 96 -12.79 0.97 15.19
CA THR A 96 -12.39 1.00 13.78
C THR A 96 -11.16 0.13 13.53
N LEU A 97 -10.15 0.20 14.39
CA LEU A 97 -8.96 -0.62 14.25
C LEU A 97 -9.27 -2.11 14.40
N ALA A 98 -10.09 -2.47 15.39
CA ALA A 98 -10.56 -3.84 15.59
C ALA A 98 -11.34 -4.36 14.39
N THR A 99 -12.24 -3.56 13.82
CA THR A 99 -13.01 -3.92 12.62
C THR A 99 -12.11 -4.06 11.40
N VAL A 100 -11.13 -3.16 11.22
CA VAL A 100 -10.11 -3.26 10.17
C VAL A 100 -9.35 -4.59 10.27
N LEU A 101 -8.90 -4.97 11.47
CA LEU A 101 -8.21 -6.24 11.70
C LEU A 101 -9.15 -7.45 11.47
N ALA A 102 -10.40 -7.37 11.91
CA ALA A 102 -11.38 -8.43 11.71
C ALA A 102 -11.66 -8.67 10.22
N ILE A 103 -11.84 -7.60 9.43
CA ILE A 103 -12.03 -7.68 7.98
C ILE A 103 -10.77 -8.20 7.29
N PHE A 104 -9.60 -7.73 7.71
CA PHE A 104 -8.32 -8.24 7.19
C PHE A 104 -8.23 -9.75 7.38
N ILE A 105 -8.46 -10.25 8.60
CA ILE A 105 -8.38 -11.67 8.92
C ILE A 105 -9.44 -12.44 8.14
N ALA A 106 -10.71 -12.01 8.16
CA ALA A 106 -11.80 -12.70 7.47
C ALA A 106 -11.57 -12.79 5.95
N SER A 107 -11.13 -11.71 5.31
CA SER A 107 -10.79 -11.71 3.89
C SER A 107 -9.60 -12.61 3.63
N ASN A 108 -8.54 -12.53 4.44
CA ASN A 108 -7.33 -13.30 4.27
C ASN A 108 -7.52 -14.82 4.49
N THR A 109 -8.49 -15.22 5.32
CA THR A 109 -8.87 -16.63 5.49
C THR A 109 -9.64 -17.18 4.30
N VAL A 110 -10.41 -16.34 3.61
CA VAL A 110 -11.17 -16.74 2.41
C VAL A 110 -10.23 -16.82 1.21
N MET A 111 -9.44 -15.77 0.98
CA MET A 111 -8.43 -15.72 -0.08
C MET A 111 -7.19 -15.07 0.50
N HIS A 112 -6.08 -15.81 0.49
CA HIS A 112 -4.79 -15.30 0.95
C HIS A 112 -4.46 -13.99 0.23
N GLU A 113 -3.98 -13.00 0.96
CA GLU A 113 -3.52 -11.69 0.47
C GLU A 113 -4.63 -10.70 0.06
N SER A 114 -5.89 -11.14 0.05
CA SER A 114 -7.03 -10.24 -0.17
C SER A 114 -7.28 -9.26 0.98
N GLY A 115 -6.74 -9.56 2.18
CA GLY A 115 -6.91 -8.74 3.38
C GLY A 115 -6.38 -7.31 3.23
N LEU A 116 -5.20 -7.12 2.61
CA LEU A 116 -4.63 -5.79 2.41
C LEU A 116 -5.52 -4.95 1.48
N MET A 117 -6.04 -5.56 0.41
CA MET A 117 -6.96 -4.91 -0.51
C MET A 117 -8.29 -4.58 0.17
N ALA A 118 -8.83 -5.47 1.00
CA ALA A 118 -10.06 -5.21 1.75
C ALA A 118 -9.93 -4.01 2.69
N VAL A 119 -8.84 -3.93 3.46
CA VAL A 119 -8.61 -2.82 4.40
C VAL A 119 -8.40 -1.50 3.66
N THR A 120 -7.68 -1.50 2.54
CA THR A 120 -7.45 -0.27 1.76
C THR A 120 -8.75 0.26 1.15
N LEU A 121 -9.59 -0.61 0.59
CA LEU A 121 -10.90 -0.22 0.07
C LEU A 121 -11.86 0.23 1.18
N MET A 122 -11.87 -0.46 2.32
CA MET A 122 -12.63 -0.03 3.51
C MET A 122 -12.21 1.39 3.93
N GLY A 123 -10.90 1.65 4.01
CA GLY A 123 -10.36 2.96 4.38
C GLY A 123 -10.75 4.07 3.40
N ILE A 124 -10.64 3.81 2.09
CA ILE A 124 -11.06 4.74 1.04
C ILE A 124 -12.56 5.01 1.13
N TRP A 125 -13.38 3.98 1.33
CA TRP A 125 -14.83 4.11 1.46
C TRP A 125 -15.22 4.97 2.66
N MET A 126 -14.67 4.67 3.84
CA MET A 126 -14.96 5.43 5.07
C MET A 126 -14.50 6.88 4.97
N ALA A 127 -13.31 7.13 4.40
CA ALA A 127 -12.79 8.48 4.23
C ALA A 127 -13.62 9.33 3.26
N ASN A 128 -14.34 8.70 2.33
CA ASN A 128 -15.20 9.39 1.35
C ASN A 128 -16.69 9.44 1.76
N MET A 129 -17.07 8.80 2.87
CA MET A 129 -18.46 8.74 3.31
C MET A 129 -18.90 10.05 4.00
N LYS A 130 -19.95 10.68 3.48
CA LYS A 130 -20.49 11.93 4.03
C LYS A 130 -21.14 11.70 5.40
N GLY A 131 -20.81 12.56 6.37
CA GLY A 131 -21.40 12.54 7.72
C GLY A 131 -20.75 11.54 8.68
N VAL A 132 -19.55 11.05 8.36
CA VAL A 132 -18.72 10.23 9.25
C VAL A 132 -17.53 11.07 9.70
N ASP A 133 -17.38 11.29 11.00
CA ASP A 133 -16.17 11.95 11.52
C ASP A 133 -15.05 10.92 11.70
N VAL A 134 -14.09 10.95 10.78
CA VAL A 134 -12.92 10.07 10.80
C VAL A 134 -11.68 10.74 11.40
N ARG A 135 -11.78 11.97 11.92
CA ARG A 135 -10.61 12.76 12.35
C ARG A 135 -9.86 12.12 13.51
N ASN A 136 -10.58 11.71 14.55
CA ASN A 136 -10.00 11.04 15.73
C ASN A 136 -9.37 9.69 15.36
N ILE A 137 -10.02 8.95 14.46
CA ILE A 137 -9.52 7.67 13.93
C ILE A 137 -8.20 7.89 13.18
N LEU A 138 -8.13 8.94 12.35
CA LEU A 138 -6.94 9.25 11.57
C LEU A 138 -5.76 9.67 12.44
N HIS A 139 -6.00 10.49 13.48
CA HIS A 139 -4.95 10.86 14.44
C HIS A 139 -4.43 9.66 15.22
N PHE A 140 -5.32 8.78 15.70
CA PHE A 140 -4.91 7.55 16.37
C PHE A 140 -4.09 6.64 15.44
N LYS A 141 -4.56 6.46 14.19
CA LYS A 141 -3.86 5.69 13.16
C LYS A 141 -2.50 6.30 12.84
N GLU A 142 -2.36 7.62 12.80
CA GLU A 142 -1.08 8.29 12.53
C GLU A 142 -0.06 7.98 13.61
N ASN A 143 -0.44 8.12 14.89
CA ASN A 143 0.41 7.78 16.03
C ASN A 143 0.84 6.31 15.96
N LEU A 144 -0.11 5.39 15.75
CA LEU A 144 0.18 3.97 15.64
C LEU A 144 1.09 3.66 14.44
N SER A 145 0.85 4.30 13.30
CA SER A 145 1.65 4.10 12.09
C SER A 145 3.11 4.47 12.31
N ILE A 146 3.39 5.53 13.06
CA ILE A 146 4.77 5.94 13.38
C ILE A 146 5.49 4.86 14.18
N PHE A 147 4.84 4.30 15.22
CA PHE A 147 5.41 3.19 15.98
C PHE A 147 5.62 1.94 15.12
N LEU A 148 4.61 1.55 14.33
CA LEU A 148 4.66 0.35 13.50
C LEU A 148 5.73 0.45 12.41
N ILE A 149 5.82 1.58 11.71
CA ILE A 149 6.82 1.79 10.66
C ILE A 149 8.23 1.80 11.26
N SER A 150 8.41 2.44 12.42
CA SER A 150 9.72 2.45 13.10
C SER A 150 10.15 1.03 13.47
N GLY A 151 9.25 0.24 14.07
CA GLY A 151 9.50 -1.16 14.39
C GLY A 151 9.74 -2.03 13.16
N LEU A 152 8.99 -1.80 12.07
CA LEU A 152 9.15 -2.52 10.81
C LEU A 152 10.56 -2.34 10.24
N PHE A 153 11.09 -1.12 10.22
CA PHE A 153 12.45 -0.87 9.73
C PHE A 153 13.52 -1.52 10.62
N ILE A 154 13.33 -1.50 11.95
CA ILE A 154 14.23 -2.20 12.88
C ILE A 154 14.20 -3.72 12.62
N LEU A 155 13.01 -4.30 12.48
CA LEU A 155 12.84 -5.73 12.18
C LEU A 155 13.41 -6.11 10.82
N LEU A 156 13.26 -5.25 9.81
CA LEU A 156 13.84 -5.46 8.48
C LEU A 156 15.37 -5.51 8.56
N ALA A 157 15.98 -4.56 9.27
CA ALA A 157 17.42 -4.54 9.50
C ALA A 157 17.89 -5.76 10.29
N ALA A 158 17.14 -6.17 11.31
CA ALA A 158 17.46 -7.35 12.14
C ALA A 158 17.31 -8.69 11.39
N ARG A 159 16.42 -8.76 10.39
CA ARG A 159 16.23 -9.96 9.54
C ARG A 159 17.22 -10.06 8.39
N LEU A 160 18.05 -9.04 8.17
CA LEU A 160 19.01 -9.01 7.09
C LEU A 160 20.20 -9.93 7.42
N ASP A 161 20.36 -11.01 6.67
CA ASP A 161 21.55 -11.85 6.77
C ASP A 161 22.71 -11.21 6.00
N LEU A 162 23.71 -10.75 6.74
CA LEU A 162 24.91 -10.14 6.20
C LEU A 162 25.69 -11.11 5.30
N HIS A 163 25.66 -12.41 5.61
CA HIS A 163 26.38 -13.42 4.82
C HIS A 163 25.73 -13.60 3.45
N ALA A 164 24.40 -13.72 3.40
CA ALA A 164 23.66 -13.77 2.14
C ALA A 164 23.86 -12.49 1.29
N MET A 165 23.92 -11.32 1.93
CA MET A 165 24.18 -10.05 1.24
C MET A 165 25.59 -9.99 0.64
N ILE A 166 26.61 -10.44 1.37
CA ILE A 166 27.99 -10.49 0.88
C ILE A 166 28.12 -11.55 -0.23
N ALA A 167 27.43 -12.69 -0.12
CA ALA A 167 27.46 -13.76 -1.13
C ALA A 167 26.87 -13.33 -2.48
N LEU A 168 25.88 -12.42 -2.48
CA LEU A 168 25.35 -11.83 -3.70
C LEU A 168 26.34 -10.85 -4.39
N GLY A 169 27.34 -10.37 -3.65
CA GLY A 169 28.45 -9.58 -4.18
C GLY A 169 28.03 -8.26 -4.85
N PRO A 170 28.84 -7.74 -5.79
CA PRO A 170 28.60 -6.44 -6.44
C PRO A 170 27.37 -6.43 -7.35
N VAL A 171 26.78 -7.60 -7.65
CA VAL A 171 25.58 -7.72 -8.49
C VAL A 171 24.40 -6.96 -7.90
N VAL A 172 24.25 -6.96 -6.56
CA VAL A 172 23.17 -6.22 -5.88
C VAL A 172 23.31 -4.72 -6.06
N LEU A 173 24.54 -4.19 -5.99
CA LEU A 173 24.80 -2.77 -6.22
C LEU A 173 24.51 -2.37 -7.67
N VAL A 174 24.91 -3.22 -8.63
CA VAL A 174 24.60 -3.00 -10.05
C VAL A 174 23.09 -3.03 -10.30
N LEU A 175 22.37 -4.00 -9.72
CA LEU A 175 20.92 -4.09 -9.81
C LEU A 175 20.24 -2.84 -9.21
N LEU A 176 20.70 -2.38 -8.04
CA LEU A 176 20.21 -1.16 -7.40
C LEU A 176 20.41 0.07 -8.30
N LEU A 177 21.59 0.20 -8.89
CA LEU A 177 21.89 1.28 -9.83
C LEU A 177 21.00 1.21 -11.07
N ILE A 178 20.77 0.03 -11.64
CA ILE A 178 19.87 -0.14 -12.78
C ILE A 178 18.44 0.27 -12.41
N ILE A 179 17.93 -0.18 -11.25
CA ILE A 179 16.58 0.19 -10.81
C ILE A 179 16.49 1.71 -10.59
N GLN A 180 17.50 2.33 -9.96
CA GLN A 180 17.50 3.75 -9.63
C GLN A 180 17.69 4.67 -10.85
N PHE A 181 18.60 4.32 -11.77
CA PHE A 181 18.99 5.20 -12.89
C PHE A 181 18.30 4.86 -14.21
N ILE A 182 17.74 3.66 -14.35
CA ILE A 182 17.09 3.23 -15.60
C ILE A 182 15.59 3.03 -15.37
N ALA A 183 15.21 2.09 -14.51
CA ALA A 183 13.80 1.71 -14.36
C ALA A 183 12.94 2.88 -13.83
N ARG A 184 13.43 3.60 -12.82
CA ARG A 184 12.70 4.73 -12.21
C ARG A 184 12.52 5.92 -13.16
N PRO A 185 13.57 6.47 -13.81
CA PRO A 185 13.40 7.56 -14.76
C PRO A 185 12.54 7.18 -15.96
N LEU A 186 12.65 5.95 -16.46
CA LEU A 186 11.80 5.46 -17.56
C LEU A 186 10.32 5.43 -17.18
N ASN A 187 9.97 4.92 -16.00
CA ASN A 187 8.59 4.91 -15.53
C ASN A 187 8.00 6.32 -15.43
N VAL A 188 8.79 7.29 -14.94
CA VAL A 188 8.36 8.69 -14.85
C VAL A 188 8.27 9.34 -16.24
N LEU A 189 9.22 9.08 -17.14
CA LEU A 189 9.19 9.60 -18.52
C LEU A 189 7.99 9.08 -19.31
N LEU A 190 7.68 7.80 -19.19
CA LEU A 190 6.53 7.16 -19.85
C LEU A 190 5.20 7.67 -19.28
N SER A 191 5.08 7.79 -17.96
CA SER A 191 3.86 8.29 -17.31
C SER A 191 3.63 9.80 -17.46
N THR A 192 4.69 10.59 -17.69
CA THR A 192 4.59 12.04 -17.95
C THR A 192 4.51 12.40 -19.44
N PHE A 193 4.51 11.42 -20.35
CA PHE A 193 4.39 11.63 -21.80
C PHE A 193 2.97 12.13 -22.16
N GLY A 194 2.79 13.45 -22.13
CA GLY A 194 1.49 14.12 -22.34
C GLY A 194 1.05 15.04 -21.19
N SER A 195 1.80 15.09 -20.08
CA SER A 195 1.49 15.95 -18.94
C SER A 195 2.06 17.37 -19.09
N LYS A 196 1.32 18.38 -18.60
CA LYS A 196 1.69 19.81 -18.55
C LYS A 196 2.84 20.14 -17.58
N LEU A 197 3.54 19.14 -17.04
CA LEU A 197 4.63 19.31 -16.08
C LEU A 197 5.91 19.83 -16.73
N ASN A 198 6.55 20.80 -16.07
CA ASN A 198 7.78 21.43 -16.55
C ASN A 198 8.97 20.45 -16.44
N TRP A 199 10.00 20.57 -17.29
CA TRP A 199 11.13 19.62 -17.32
C TRP A 199 11.86 19.50 -15.97
N ARG A 200 11.96 20.61 -15.21
CA ARG A 200 12.51 20.61 -13.84
C ARG A 200 11.67 19.82 -12.85
N GLU A 201 10.35 19.76 -13.04
CA GLU A 201 9.44 18.98 -12.20
C GLU A 201 9.50 17.49 -12.58
N ARG A 202 9.69 17.17 -13.87
CA ARG A 202 9.89 15.80 -14.35
C ARG A 202 11.19 15.17 -13.85
N THR A 203 12.30 15.92 -13.85
CA THR A 203 13.58 15.41 -13.32
C THR A 203 13.55 15.25 -11.81
N LEU A 204 12.91 16.17 -11.10
CA LEU A 204 12.75 16.10 -9.64
C LEU A 204 11.82 14.94 -9.25
N LEU A 205 10.76 14.68 -10.03
CA LEU A 205 9.93 13.49 -9.90
C LEU A 205 10.72 12.21 -10.21
N ALA A 206 11.47 12.15 -11.31
CA ALA A 206 12.29 11.00 -11.68
C ALA A 206 13.39 10.66 -10.67
N TRP A 207 13.84 11.66 -9.88
CA TRP A 207 14.87 11.48 -8.87
C TRP A 207 14.30 11.12 -7.49
N ILE A 208 13.13 11.64 -7.12
CA ILE A 208 12.52 11.43 -5.80
C ILE A 208 11.54 10.24 -5.79
N ALA A 209 10.83 9.96 -6.89
CA ALA A 209 9.84 8.88 -6.98
C ALA A 209 10.52 7.52 -7.19
#